data_AF-A0A531KN83-F1
#
_entry.id   AF-A0A531KN83-F1
#
_cell.length_a   1.000
_cell.length_b   1.000
_cell.length_c   1.000
_cell.angle_alpha   90.00
_cell.angle_beta   90.00
_cell.angle_gamma   90.00
#
_symmetry.space_group_name_H-M   'P 1'
#
loop_
_entity.id
_entity.type
_entity.pdbx_description
1 polymer ?
#
loop_
_entity_poly.entity_id
_entity_poly.type
_entity_poly.pdbx_seq_one_letter_code
_entity_poly.pdbx_strand_id
1 'polypeptide(L)'
;HQAPFLGLLRMVVIERSETDAYLLAAPAYERWLKSFKFLYELNAIPTPPNLPLNFDAAIESELCVVGTAASVRKALLDQLEEAGANYLLCQLAFGDLPLDASLYTASTIRSEIMARVAAS
;
A
#
# COMPACT_ATOMS: atom_id res chain seq x y z
N HIS A 1 28.38 -6.25 -13.08
CA HIS A 1 27.16 -7.04 -12.79
C HIS A 1 26.11 -6.07 -12.27
N GLN A 2 24.94 -6.01 -12.90
CA GLN A 2 23.82 -5.18 -12.43
C GLN A 2 23.17 -5.86 -11.22
N ALA A 3 22.81 -5.10 -10.19
CA ALA A 3 22.08 -5.64 -9.04
C ALA A 3 20.72 -6.19 -9.49
N PRO A 4 20.23 -7.31 -8.92
CA PRO A 4 18.91 -7.85 -9.23
C PRO A 4 17.82 -6.86 -8.85
N PHE A 5 16.70 -6.86 -9.58
CA PHE A 5 15.51 -6.10 -9.17
C PHE A 5 14.83 -6.79 -8.00
N LEU A 6 14.88 -6.17 -6.83
CA LEU A 6 14.19 -6.60 -5.63
C LEU A 6 13.04 -5.63 -5.35
N GLY A 7 11.82 -6.14 -5.48
CA GLY A 7 10.61 -5.35 -5.40
C GLY A 7 9.85 -5.52 -4.08
N LEU A 8 9.26 -4.44 -3.59
CA LEU A 8 8.23 -4.46 -2.55
C LEU A 8 6.87 -4.10 -3.16
N LEU A 9 5.82 -4.84 -2.77
CA LEU A 9 4.44 -4.47 -3.04
C LEU A 9 3.88 -3.72 -1.81
N ARG A 10 3.25 -2.58 -2.06
CA ARG A 10 2.54 -1.80 -1.04
C ARG A 10 1.18 -1.36 -1.55
N MET A 11 0.14 -1.52 -0.73
CA MET A 11 -1.15 -0.87 -0.94
C MET A 11 -1.05 0.54 -0.37
N VAL A 12 -1.28 1.56 -1.20
CA VAL A 12 -1.01 2.95 -0.81
C VAL A 12 -2.26 3.79 -0.95
N VAL A 13 -2.56 4.57 0.10
CA VAL A 13 -3.61 5.59 0.09
C VAL A 13 -3.02 6.87 0.69
N ILE A 14 -3.07 7.96 -0.08
CA ILE A 14 -2.63 9.27 0.40
C ILE A 14 -3.84 10.18 0.50
N GLU A 15 -3.98 10.85 1.64
CA GLU A 15 -4.97 11.91 1.86
C GLU A 15 -4.33 13.15 2.50
N ARG A 16 -5.16 14.19 2.73
CA ARG A 16 -4.72 15.44 3.37
C ARG A 16 -4.42 15.30 4.86
N SER A 17 -4.96 14.28 5.51
CA SER A 17 -4.70 13.95 6.91
C SER A 17 -4.54 12.44 7.10
N GLU A 18 -3.83 12.05 8.16
CA GLU A 18 -3.64 10.64 8.53
C GLU A 18 -4.99 9.96 8.80
N THR A 19 -5.89 10.65 9.50
CA THR A 19 -7.23 10.14 9.84
C THR A 19 -8.09 9.90 8.60
N ASP A 20 -8.08 10.83 7.64
CA ASP A 20 -8.87 10.68 6.41
C ASP A 20 -8.33 9.52 5.56
N ALA A 21 -7.01 9.38 5.46
CA ALA A 21 -6.38 8.26 4.77
C ALA A 21 -6.80 6.92 5.37
N TYR A 22 -6.77 6.81 6.71
CA TYR A 22 -7.17 5.61 7.43
C TYR A 22 -8.65 5.29 7.20
N LEU A 23 -9.55 6.26 7.42
CA LEU A 23 -11.00 6.07 7.29
C LEU A 23 -11.41 5.69 5.87
N LEU A 24 -10.69 6.17 4.86
CA LEU A 24 -10.90 5.83 3.46
C LEU A 24 -10.39 4.42 3.12
N ALA A 25 -9.20 4.06 3.61
CA ALA A 25 -8.55 2.80 3.26
C ALA A 25 -9.12 1.59 4.01
N ALA A 26 -9.54 1.76 5.27
CA ALA A 26 -10.03 0.67 6.11
C ALA A 26 -11.18 -0.13 5.48
N PRO A 27 -12.32 0.47 5.08
CA PRO A 27 -13.42 -0.28 4.46
C PRO A 27 -13.01 -0.91 3.12
N ALA A 28 -12.16 -0.24 2.33
CA ALA A 28 -11.67 -0.78 1.08
C ALA A 28 -10.76 -2.00 1.28
N TYR A 29 -9.92 -2.00 2.32
CA TYR A 29 -9.11 -3.16 2.65
C TYR A 29 -9.99 -4.34 3.07
N GLU A 30 -10.99 -4.12 3.91
CA GLU A 30 -11.94 -5.17 4.31
C GLU A 30 -12.68 -5.75 3.09
N ARG A 31 -13.09 -4.89 2.14
CA ARG A 31 -13.72 -5.34 0.89
C ARG A 31 -12.78 -6.16 0.02
N TRP A 32 -11.52 -5.73 -0.09
CA TRP A 32 -10.47 -6.47 -0.78
C TRP A 32 -10.22 -7.82 -0.11
N LEU A 33 -10.05 -7.85 1.21
CA LEU A 33 -9.77 -9.04 2.01
C LEU A 33 -10.90 -10.07 1.87
N LYS A 34 -12.16 -9.64 1.95
CA LYS A 34 -13.32 -10.52 1.71
C LYS A 34 -13.26 -11.17 0.33
N SER A 35 -12.85 -10.41 -0.69
CA SER A 35 -12.74 -10.91 -2.06
C SER A 35 -11.53 -11.86 -2.20
N PHE A 36 -10.41 -11.54 -1.55
CA PHE A 36 -9.21 -12.37 -1.51
C PHE A 36 -9.48 -13.73 -0.88
N LYS A 37 -10.19 -13.75 0.24
CA LYS A 37 -10.50 -14.98 1.02
C LYS A 37 -11.57 -15.86 0.36
N PHE A 38 -12.35 -15.34 -0.58
CA PHE A 38 -13.55 -16.01 -1.10
C PHE A 38 -13.31 -17.46 -1.53
N LEU A 39 -12.32 -17.72 -2.39
CA LEU A 39 -12.04 -19.08 -2.86
C LEU A 39 -11.38 -19.97 -1.81
N TYR A 40 -10.62 -19.39 -0.87
CA TYR A 40 -10.04 -20.15 0.25
C TYR A 40 -11.15 -20.68 1.17
N GLU A 41 -12.08 -19.81 1.54
CA GLU A 41 -13.22 -20.15 2.38
C GLU A 41 -14.15 -21.15 1.66
N LEU A 42 -14.45 -20.92 0.38
CA LEU A 42 -15.31 -21.81 -0.42
C LEU A 42 -14.75 -23.23 -0.51
N ASN A 43 -13.42 -23.38 -0.59
CA ASN A 43 -12.77 -24.68 -0.74
C ASN A 43 -12.26 -25.26 0.59
N ALA A 44 -12.54 -24.60 1.74
CA ALA A 44 -12.04 -24.98 3.06
C ALA A 44 -10.51 -25.15 3.13
N ILE A 45 -9.77 -24.28 2.43
CA ILE A 45 -8.30 -24.24 2.41
C ILE A 45 -7.84 -23.05 3.25
N PRO A 46 -6.77 -23.18 4.07
CA PRO A 46 -6.24 -22.06 4.82
C PRO A 46 -5.74 -20.94 3.90
N THR A 47 -5.98 -19.71 4.31
CA THR A 47 -5.38 -18.52 3.66
C THR A 47 -3.86 -18.50 3.89
N PRO A 48 -3.08 -17.76 3.08
CA PRO A 48 -1.64 -17.64 3.27
C PRO A 48 -1.32 -17.18 4.71
N PRO A 49 -0.29 -17.75 5.37
CA PRO A 49 -0.01 -17.48 6.78
C PRO A 49 0.33 -16.02 7.08
N ASN A 50 0.85 -15.30 6.07
CA ASN A 50 1.24 -13.89 6.20
C ASN A 50 0.18 -12.92 5.68
N LEU A 51 -1.05 -13.38 5.39
CA LEU A 51 -2.15 -12.51 4.99
C LEU A 51 -2.64 -11.71 6.22
N PRO A 52 -2.59 -10.37 6.21
CA PRO A 52 -3.14 -9.59 7.32
C PRO A 52 -4.67 -9.70 7.32
N LEU A 53 -5.24 -10.16 8.43
CA LEU A 53 -6.67 -10.52 8.51
C LEU A 53 -7.60 -9.37 8.91
N ASN A 54 -7.04 -8.16 9.08
CA ASN A 54 -7.78 -6.91 9.26
C ASN A 54 -6.87 -5.75 8.83
N PHE A 55 -7.45 -4.55 8.75
CA PHE A 55 -6.71 -3.38 8.28
C PHE A 55 -5.57 -2.94 9.21
N ASP A 56 -5.74 -2.99 10.53
CA ASP A 56 -4.67 -2.61 11.47
C ASP A 56 -3.45 -3.54 11.33
N ALA A 57 -3.67 -4.85 11.22
CA ALA A 57 -2.63 -5.82 10.93
C ALA A 57 -1.96 -5.58 9.56
N ALA A 58 -2.70 -5.04 8.59
CA ALA A 58 -2.14 -4.68 7.28
C ALA A 58 -1.21 -3.46 7.38
N ILE A 59 -1.50 -2.52 8.28
CA ILE A 59 -0.59 -1.40 8.60
C ILE A 59 0.62 -1.90 9.38
N GLU A 60 0.40 -2.71 10.42
CA GLU A 60 1.48 -3.25 11.27
C GLU A 60 2.47 -4.12 10.50
N SER A 61 1.98 -4.89 9.50
CA SER A 61 2.82 -5.68 8.59
C SER A 61 3.40 -4.89 7.43
N GLU A 62 3.19 -3.57 7.42
CA GLU A 62 3.64 -2.63 6.39
C GLU A 62 3.08 -2.88 4.98
N LEU A 63 2.14 -3.82 4.81
CA LEU A 63 1.50 -4.07 3.52
C LEU A 63 0.71 -2.83 3.06
N CYS A 64 -0.04 -2.24 3.98
CA CYS A 64 -0.79 -1.00 3.76
C CYS A 64 0.01 0.19 4.30
N VAL A 65 0.31 1.14 3.43
CA VAL A 65 0.97 2.40 3.78
C VAL A 65 -0.01 3.53 3.49
N VAL A 66 -0.60 4.07 4.54
CA VAL A 66 -1.65 5.08 4.45
C VAL A 66 -1.27 6.31 5.25
N GLY A 67 -1.59 7.50 4.74
CA GLY A 67 -1.31 8.73 5.47
C GLY A 67 -1.24 9.97 4.60
N THR A 68 -0.54 10.99 5.10
CA THR A 68 -0.18 12.17 4.30
C THR A 68 0.92 11.86 3.30
N ALA A 69 1.08 12.72 2.28
CA ALA A 69 2.15 12.56 1.29
C ALA A 69 3.55 12.46 1.93
N ALA A 70 3.78 13.22 3.00
CA ALA A 70 5.06 13.25 3.71
C ALA A 70 5.31 11.95 4.50
N SER A 71 4.32 11.46 5.25
CA SER A 71 4.46 10.23 6.05
C SER A 71 4.57 9.00 5.14
N VAL A 72 3.75 8.91 4.10
CA VAL A 72 3.81 7.83 3.11
C VAL A 72 5.15 7.82 2.38
N ARG A 73 5.66 8.99 1.95
CA ARG A 73 6.99 9.08 1.32
C ARG A 73 8.08 8.54 2.25
N LYS A 74 8.08 8.97 3.51
CA LYS A 74 9.06 8.52 4.50
C LYS A 74 8.98 7.00 4.67
N ALA A 75 7.79 6.46 4.95
CA ALA A 75 7.58 5.03 5.15
C ALA A 75 8.06 4.19 3.95
N LEU A 76 7.70 4.57 2.72
CA LEU A 76 8.09 3.83 1.52
C LEU A 76 9.61 3.82 1.29
N LEU A 77 10.29 4.94 1.57
CA LEU A 77 11.74 5.03 1.42
C LEU A 77 12.48 4.25 2.51
N ASP A 78 12.03 4.36 3.76
CA ASP A 78 12.59 3.60 4.88
C ASP A 78 12.47 2.09 4.62
N GLN A 79 11.30 1.63 4.16
CA GLN A 79 11.06 0.22 3.82
C GLN A 79 11.94 -0.29 2.67
N LEU A 80 12.16 0.54 1.64
CA LEU A 80 13.08 0.20 0.55
C LEU A 80 14.51 0.02 1.07
N GLU A 81 14.96 0.96 1.91
CA GLU A 81 16.30 0.94 2.50
C GLU A 81 16.49 -0.29 3.41
N GLU A 82 15.56 -0.51 4.34
CA GLU A 82 15.61 -1.64 5.29
C GLU A 82 15.54 -3.00 4.60
N ALA A 83 14.73 -3.14 3.55
CA ALA A 83 14.62 -4.38 2.79
C ALA A 83 15.76 -4.59 1.78
N GLY A 84 16.63 -3.59 1.56
CA GLY A 84 17.60 -3.60 0.47
C GLY A 84 16.94 -3.69 -0.91
N ALA A 85 15.68 -3.27 -1.01
CA ALA A 85 14.89 -3.30 -2.22
C ALA A 85 15.21 -2.08 -3.10
N ASN A 86 15.04 -2.23 -4.41
CA ASN A 86 15.34 -1.18 -5.39
C ASN A 86 14.16 -0.90 -6.33
N TYR A 87 12.98 -1.45 -6.02
CA TYR A 87 11.76 -1.27 -6.79
C TYR A 87 10.53 -1.30 -5.88
N LEU A 88 9.58 -0.39 -6.13
CA LEU A 88 8.27 -0.36 -5.45
C LEU A 88 7.17 -0.58 -6.48
N LEU A 89 6.30 -1.55 -6.19
CA LEU A 89 5.00 -1.72 -6.83
C LEU A 89 3.94 -1.13 -5.90
N CYS A 90 3.38 0.03 -6.26
CA CYS A 90 2.31 0.65 -5.50
C CYS A 90 0.95 0.24 -6.07
N GLN A 91 0.17 -0.51 -5.29
CA GLN A 91 -1.22 -0.81 -5.58
C GLN A 91 -2.09 0.34 -5.08
N LEU A 92 -2.61 1.14 -6.01
CA LEU A 92 -3.37 2.37 -5.73
C LEU A 92 -4.89 2.18 -5.83
N ALA A 93 -5.31 1.00 -6.26
CA ALA A 93 -6.71 0.61 -6.39
C ALA A 93 -6.89 -0.79 -5.79
N PHE A 94 -7.78 -0.89 -4.81
CA PHE A 94 -8.15 -2.14 -4.16
C PHE A 94 -9.53 -1.99 -3.52
N GLY A 95 -10.20 -3.12 -3.31
CA GLY A 95 -11.53 -3.15 -2.72
C GLY A 95 -12.51 -2.31 -3.53
N ASP A 96 -13.10 -1.33 -2.87
CA ASP A 96 -14.03 -0.35 -3.42
C ASP A 96 -13.52 1.10 -3.24
N LEU A 97 -12.20 1.30 -3.24
CA LEU A 97 -11.63 2.66 -3.26
C LEU A 97 -12.26 3.51 -4.39
N PRO A 98 -12.72 4.74 -4.08
CA PRO A 98 -13.21 5.66 -5.11
C PRO A 98 -12.11 5.99 -6.13
N LEU A 99 -12.51 6.14 -7.40
CA LEU A 99 -11.58 6.49 -8.47
C LEU A 99 -10.78 7.76 -8.15
N ASP A 100 -11.44 8.78 -7.62
CA ASP A 100 -10.81 10.06 -7.29
C ASP A 100 -9.71 9.91 -6.24
N ALA A 101 -9.88 9.00 -5.26
CA ALA A 101 -8.87 8.70 -4.26
C ALA A 101 -7.65 8.00 -4.86
N SER A 102 -7.87 7.02 -5.73
CA SER A 102 -6.80 6.34 -6.47
C SER A 102 -6.01 7.33 -7.34
N LEU A 103 -6.71 8.22 -8.05
CA LEU A 103 -6.10 9.25 -8.89
C LEU A 103 -5.36 10.31 -8.07
N TYR A 104 -5.90 10.71 -6.93
CA TYR A 104 -5.26 11.64 -6.01
C TYR A 104 -3.96 11.04 -5.46
N THR A 105 -3.99 9.78 -5.01
CA THR A 105 -2.80 9.06 -4.55
C THR A 105 -1.75 8.96 -5.67
N ALA A 106 -2.14 8.54 -6.87
CA ALA A 106 -1.23 8.43 -8.02
C ALA A 106 -0.58 9.78 -8.39
N SER A 107 -1.39 10.84 -8.44
CA SER A 107 -0.92 12.20 -8.75
C SER A 107 0.06 12.70 -7.70
N THR A 108 -0.21 12.41 -6.43
CA THR A 108 0.63 12.83 -5.29
C THR A 108 1.96 12.08 -5.25
N ILE A 109 1.97 10.76 -5.51
CA ILE A 109 3.22 10.00 -5.66
C ILE A 109 4.08 10.60 -6.76
N ARG A 110 3.49 10.91 -7.92
CA ARG A 110 4.21 11.51 -9.04
C ARG A 110 4.80 12.88 -8.68
N SER A 111 4.02 13.78 -8.07
CA SER A 111 4.45 15.16 -7.82
C SER A 111 5.35 15.31 -6.61
N GLU A 112 5.12 14.57 -5.53
CA GLU A 112 5.82 14.77 -4.25
C GLU A 112 6.90 13.73 -3.98
N ILE A 113 6.76 12.51 -4.51
CA ILE A 113 7.73 11.44 -4.24
C ILE A 113 8.74 11.36 -5.38
N MET A 114 8.28 11.12 -6.60
CA MET A 114 9.17 10.90 -7.75
C MET A 114 9.97 12.17 -8.11
N ALA A 115 9.33 13.34 -8.13
CA ALA A 115 10.02 14.59 -8.45
C ALA A 115 11.12 14.95 -7.44
N ARG A 116 10.95 14.58 -6.16
CA ARG A 116 11.94 14.85 -5.11
C ARG A 116 13.09 13.83 -5.11
N VAL A 117 12.82 12.58 -5.46
CA VAL A 117 13.88 11.56 -5.63
C VAL A 117 14.78 11.89 -6.81
N ALA A 118 14.24 12.40 -7.92
CA ALA A 118 15.06 12.81 -9.07
C ALA A 118 15.96 14.04 -8.81
N ALA A 119 15.66 14.81 -7.77
CA ALA A 119 16.43 15.99 -7.36
C ALA A 119 17.45 15.71 -6.24
N SER A 120 17.52 14.45 -5.76
CA SER A 120 18.45 13.98 -4.72
C SER A 120 19.59 13.18 -5.36
#